data_AF-A0A3B8MD37-F1
#
_entry.id   AF-A0A3B8MD37-F1
#
_cell.length_a   1.000
_cell.length_b   1.000
_cell.length_c   1.000
_cell.angle_alpha   90.00
_cell.angle_beta   90.00
_cell.angle_gamma   90.00
#
_symmetry.space_group_name_H-M   'P 1'
#
loop_
_entity.id
_entity.type
_entity.pdbx_description
1 polymer ?
#
loop_
_entity_poly.entity_id
_entity_poly.type
_entity_poly.pdbx_seq_one_letter_code
_entity_poly.pdbx_strand_id
1 'polypeptide(L)' 'GAVVAWVGVFTALLAASIALVNTDIKRVLAYSTVSQLGYMFIGVGVGAYTAGIFHLFTHAF' A
#
# COMPACT_ATOMS: atom_id res chain seq x y z
N GLY A 1 9.12 8.80 11.33
CA GLY A 1 8.98 7.48 10.69
C GLY A 1 7.82 6.68 11.22
N ALA A 2 7.81 6.37 12.53
CA ALA A 2 6.85 5.41 13.12
C ALA A 2 5.36 5.68 12.82
N VAL A 3 4.90 6.94 12.90
CA VAL A 3 3.51 7.30 12.55
C VAL A 3 3.21 6.96 11.08
N VAL A 4 4.12 7.26 10.16
CA VAL A 4 3.98 6.96 8.73
C VAL A 4 3.94 5.45 8.49
N ALA A 5 4.78 4.69 9.19
CA ALA A 5 4.78 3.23 9.09
C ALA A 5 3.43 2.65 9.55
N TRP A 6 2.90 3.10 10.68
CA TRP A 6 1.60 2.65 11.18
C TRP A 6 0.43 3.05 10.28
N VAL A 7 0.45 4.26 9.72
CA VAL A 7 -0.53 4.69 8.71
C VAL A 7 -0.45 3.81 7.45
N GLY A 8 0.77 3.47 7.01
CA GLY A 8 1.00 2.56 5.89
C GLY A 8 0.43 1.16 6.15
N VAL A 9 0.70 0.58 7.32
CA VAL A 9 0.15 -0.73 7.74
C VAL A 9 -1.37 -0.69 7.75
N PHE A 10 -1.96 0.32 8.39
CA PHE A 10 -3.42 0.45 8.48
C PHE A 10 -4.04 0.59 7.09
N THR A 11 -3.47 1.43 6.23
CA THR A 11 -3.94 1.64 4.85
C THR A 11 -3.86 0.36 4.03
N ALA A 12 -2.72 -0.35 4.12
CA ALA A 12 -2.48 -1.60 3.40
C ALA A 12 -3.53 -2.66 3.74
N LEU A 13 -3.76 -2.89 5.04
CA LEU A 13 -4.69 -3.89 5.54
C LEU A 13 -6.14 -3.51 5.25
N LEU A 14 -6.54 -2.27 5.53
CA LEU A 14 -7.92 -1.82 5.30
C LEU A 14 -8.30 -1.93 3.82
N ALA A 15 -7.44 -1.43 2.92
CA ALA A 15 -7.72 -1.48 1.49
C ALA A 15 -7.75 -2.92 0.96
N ALA A 16 -6.84 -3.79 1.42
CA ALA A 16 -6.85 -5.20 1.05
C ALA A 16 -8.14 -5.91 1.54
N SER A 17 -8.57 -5.68 2.78
CA SER A 17 -9.81 -6.25 3.32
C SER A 17 -11.03 -5.78 2.55
N ILE A 18 -11.08 -4.50 2.15
CA ILE A 18 -12.15 -3.98 1.30
C ILE A 18 -12.12 -4.66 -0.08
N ALA A 19 -10.96 -4.80 -0.70
CA ALA A 19 -10.81 -5.43 -2.02
C ALA A 19 -11.34 -6.88 -2.06
N LEU A 20 -11.14 -7.67 -0.99
CA LEU A 20 -11.58 -9.07 -0.92
C LEU A 20 -13.10 -9.26 -1.06
N VAL A 21 -13.89 -8.26 -0.68
CA VAL A 21 -15.36 -8.33 -0.71
C VAL A 21 -15.98 -7.43 -1.80
N ASN A 22 -15.16 -6.73 -2.59
CA ASN A 22 -15.68 -5.96 -3.73
C ASN A 22 -16.00 -6.87 -4.90
N THR A 23 -17.18 -6.68 -5.49
CA THR A 23 -17.65 -7.43 -6.66
C THR A 23 -17.33 -6.75 -7.99
N ASP A 24 -17.00 -5.46 -7.97
CA ASP A 24 -16.57 -4.71 -9.16
C ASP A 24 -15.05 -4.75 -9.30
N ILE A 25 -14.57 -5.31 -10.42
CA ILE A 25 -13.13 -5.49 -10.68
C ILE A 25 -12.35 -4.19 -10.69
N LYS A 26 -12.93 -3.08 -11.15
CA LYS A 26 -12.23 -1.78 -11.17
C LYS A 26 -12.04 -1.26 -9.75
N ARG A 27 -13.03 -1.46 -8.89
CA ARG A 27 -12.92 -1.14 -7.45
C ARG A 27 -11.88 -2.02 -6.77
N VAL A 28 -11.86 -3.32 -7.06
CA VAL A 28 -10.82 -4.25 -6.54
C VAL A 28 -9.42 -3.75 -6.92
N LEU A 29 -9.20 -3.38 -8.18
CA LEU A 29 -7.91 -2.87 -8.66
C LEU A 29 -7.55 -1.49 -8.06
N ALA A 30 -8.54 -0.63 -7.83
CA ALA A 30 -8.32 0.64 -7.15
C ALA A 30 -7.86 0.42 -5.69
N TYR A 31 -8.54 -0.47 -4.95
CA TYR A 31 -8.17 -0.79 -3.57
C TYR A 31 -6.87 -1.58 -3.47
N SER A 32 -6.52 -2.43 -4.45
CA SER A 32 -5.19 -3.06 -4.48
C SER A 32 -4.09 -2.01 -4.66
N THR A 33 -4.29 -0.99 -5.49
CA THR A 33 -3.35 0.14 -5.63
C THR A 33 -3.18 0.90 -4.32
N VAL A 34 -4.28 1.20 -3.61
CA VAL A 34 -4.22 1.85 -2.29
C VAL A 34 -3.45 0.99 -1.28
N SER A 35 -3.65 -0.33 -1.31
CA SER A 35 -2.93 -1.25 -0.43
C SER A 35 -1.42 -1.26 -0.71
N GLN A 36 -1.03 -1.24 -1.99
CA GLN A 36 0.35 -1.20 -2.45
C GLN A 36 1.04 0.13 -2.10
N LEU A 37 0.35 1.26 -2.22
CA LEU A 37 0.83 2.54 -1.69
C LEU A 37 1.06 2.47 -0.17
N GLY A 38 0.18 1.77 0.56
CA GLY A 38 0.38 1.46 1.99
C GLY A 38 1.72 0.77 2.25
N TYR A 39 2.06 -0.27 1.48
CA TYR A 39 3.36 -0.96 1.59
C TYR A 39 4.56 -0.04 1.34
N MET A 40 4.48 0.84 0.33
CA MET A 40 5.55 1.81 0.04
C MET A 40 5.75 2.78 1.21
N PHE A 41 4.66 3.22 1.85
CA PHE A 41 4.68 4.10 3.03
C PHE A 41 5.23 3.39 4.27
N ILE A 42 5.01 2.09 4.43
CA ILE A 42 5.67 1.29 5.48
C ILE A 42 7.19 1.37 5.29
N GLY A 43 7.68 1.08 4.07
CA GLY A 43 9.11 1.10 3.74
C GLY A 43 9.76 2.45 4.05
N VAL A 44 9.15 3.55 3.60
CA VAL A 44 9.61 4.92 3.92
C VAL A 44 9.50 5.20 5.42
N GLY A 45 8.43 4.77 6.08
CA GLY A 45 8.17 5.01 7.49
C GLY A 45 9.16 4.34 8.45
N VAL A 46 9.69 3.16 8.09
CA VAL A 46 10.73 2.46 8.87
C VAL A 46 12.16 2.87 8.49
N GLY A 47 12.33 3.84 7.59
CA GLY A 47 13.63 4.33 7.12
C GLY A 47 14.23 3.52 5.96
N ALA A 48 13.52 2.52 5.44
CA ALA A 48 13.91 1.75 4.25
C ALA A 48 13.49 2.47 2.95
N TYR A 49 13.97 3.71 2.77
CA TYR A 49 13.60 4.57 1.65
C TYR A 49 13.84 3.92 0.29
N THR A 50 15.00 3.30 0.09
CA THR A 50 15.32 2.59 -1.16
C THR A 50 14.32 1.49 -1.46
N ALA A 51 13.90 0.71 -0.45
CA ALA A 51 12.91 -0.35 -0.63
C ALA A 51 11.52 0.23 -0.95
N GLY A 52 11.09 1.28 -0.25
CA GLY A 52 9.79 1.93 -0.50
C GLY A 52 9.70 2.55 -1.89
N ILE A 53 10.77 3.22 -2.34
CA ILE A 53 10.84 3.81 -3.69
C ILE A 53 11.01 2.73 -4.77
N PHE A 54 11.78 1.68 -4.51
CA PHE A 54 11.90 0.55 -5.43
C PHE A 54 10.55 -0.14 -5.63
N HIS A 55 9.79 -0.36 -4.55
CA HIS A 55 8.43 -0.91 -4.61
C HIS A 55 7.52 -0.01 -5.44
N LEU A 56 7.57 1.32 -5.26
CA LEU A 56 6.83 2.28 -6.07
C LEU A 56 7.16 2.13 -7.56
N PHE A 57 8.45 2.02 -7.89
CA PHE A 57 8.89 1.84 -9.27
C PHE A 57 8.37 0.52 -9.86
N THR A 58 8.49 -0.59 -9.12
CA THR A 58 8.03 -1.90 -9.62
C THR A 58 6.51 -2.01 -9.73
N HIS A 59 5.75 -1.28 -8.91
CA HIS A 59 4.29 -1.27 -8.99
C HIS A 59 3.74 -0.42 -10.14
N ALA A 60 4.56 0.47 -10.72
CA ALA A 60 4.15 1.31 -11.84
C ALA A 60 4.03 0.52 -13.17
N PHE A 61 4.52 -0.73 -13.20
CA PHE A 61 4.57 -1.60 -14.38
C PHE A 61 3.88 -2.94 -14.08
#